data_AF-A0A522R4I4-F1
#
_entry.id   AF-A0A522R4I4-F1
#
_cell.length_a   1.000
_cell.length_b   1.000
_cell.length_c   1.000
_cell.angle_alpha   90.00
_cell.angle_beta   90.00
_cell.angle_gamma   90.00
#
_symmetry.space_group_name_H-M   'P 1'
#
loop_
_entity.id
_entity.type
_entity.pdbx_description
1 polymer ?
#
loop_
_entity_poly.entity_id
_entity_poly.type
_entity_poly.pdbx_seq_one_letter_code
_entity_poly.pdbx_strand_id
1 'polypeptide(L)' 'MNTDLLHEIRNFLAESKMGNSYFGKAACGNSELVNRLENGRTITLETAEKVRAFIAARRKSSDSERAA' A
#
# COMPACT_ATOMS: atom_id res chain seq x y z
N MET A 1 -14.31 -1.85 -9.35
CA MET A 1 -13.56 -2.80 -8.50
C MET A 1 -12.07 -2.47 -8.43
N ASN A 2 -11.72 -1.25 -8.04
CA ASN A 2 -10.34 -0.85 -7.68
C ASN A 2 -10.33 -0.03 -6.37
N THR A 3 -11.52 0.29 -5.85
CA THR A 3 -11.77 1.15 -4.69
C THR A 3 -11.34 0.50 -3.39
N ASP A 4 -11.48 -0.83 -3.27
CA ASP A 4 -11.12 -1.56 -2.04
C ASP A 4 -9.62 -1.51 -1.77
N LEU A 5 -8.80 -1.72 -2.80
CA LEU A 5 -7.34 -1.63 -2.66
C LEU A 5 -6.90 -0.20 -2.36
N LEU A 6 -7.49 0.80 -3.01
CA LEU A 6 -7.17 2.19 -2.73
C LEU A 6 -7.53 2.60 -1.29
N HIS A 7 -8.68 2.15 -0.79
CA HIS A 7 -9.05 2.34 0.62
C HIS A 7 -8.07 1.67 1.57
N GLU A 8 -7.67 0.43 1.28
CA GLU A 8 -6.71 -0.31 2.09
C GLU A 8 -5.34 0.40 2.15
N ILE A 9 -4.86 0.89 1.00
CA ILE A 9 -3.64 1.69 0.90
C ILE A 9 -3.77 2.97 1.73
N ARG A 10 -4.86 3.74 1.58
CA ARG A 10 -5.06 5.00 2.31
C ARG A 10 -5.08 4.79 3.82
N ASN A 11 -5.76 3.76 4.31
CA ASN A 11 -5.78 3.43 5.74
C ASN A 11 -4.37 3.08 6.23
N PHE A 12 -3.65 2.24 5.49
CA PHE A 12 -2.27 1.89 5.84
C PHE A 12 -1.33 3.10 5.84
N LEU A 13 -1.45 4.02 4.88
CA LEU A 13 -0.65 5.24 4.83
C LEU A 13 -0.96 6.17 6.00
N ALA A 14 -2.23 6.26 6.42
CA ALA A 14 -2.63 7.02 7.60
C ALA A 14 -2.06 6.42 8.90
N GLU A 15 -2.07 5.09 9.03
CA GLU A 15 -1.52 4.35 10.17
C GLU A 15 0.01 4.47 10.25
N SER A 16 0.70 4.29 9.12
CA SER A 16 2.16 4.23 9.03
C SER A 16 2.83 5.60 8.89
N LYS A 17 2.07 6.66 8.60
CA LYS A 17 2.56 7.99 8.21
C LYS A 17 3.59 7.95 7.06
N MET A 18 3.46 6.96 6.19
CA MET A 18 4.34 6.76 5.05
C MET A 18 3.92 7.65 3.88
N GLY A 19 4.89 8.19 3.12
CA GLY A 19 4.60 8.98 1.92
C GLY A 19 4.19 8.11 0.73
N ASN A 20 3.23 8.56 -0.09
CA ASN A 20 2.71 7.85 -1.26
C ASN A 20 3.81 7.34 -2.21
N SER A 21 4.78 8.21 -2.53
CA SER A 21 5.89 7.88 -3.43
C SER A 21 6.81 6.81 -2.86
N TYR A 22 7.08 6.89 -1.55
CA TYR A 22 7.91 5.90 -0.86
C TYR A 22 7.19 4.55 -0.79
N PHE A 23 5.90 4.56 -0.43
CA PHE A 23 5.07 3.37 -0.39
C PHE A 23 5.06 2.65 -1.74
N GLY A 24 4.77 3.37 -2.82
CA GLY A 24 4.72 2.75 -4.15
C GLY A 24 6.07 2.15 -4.57
N LYS A 25 7.17 2.84 -4.26
CA LYS A 25 8.52 2.32 -4.52
C LYS A 25 8.87 1.11 -3.65
N ALA A 26 8.48 1.10 -2.39
CA ALA A 26 8.73 -0.01 -1.46
C ALA A 26 7.86 -1.24 -1.73
N ALA A 27 6.59 -1.04 -2.11
CA ALA A 27 5.63 -2.10 -2.33
C ALA A 27 5.83 -2.80 -3.69
N CYS A 28 6.05 -2.04 -4.77
CA CYS A 28 6.13 -2.61 -6.12
C CYS A 28 7.16 -1.93 -7.04
N GLY A 29 7.99 -1.03 -6.51
CA GLY A 29 8.99 -0.31 -7.31
C GLY A 29 8.44 0.88 -8.11
N ASN A 30 7.17 1.26 -7.92
CA ASN A 30 6.52 2.34 -8.68
C ASN A 30 6.00 3.44 -7.76
N SER A 31 6.69 4.58 -7.72
CA SER A 31 6.29 5.74 -6.89
C SER A 31 4.98 6.40 -7.30
N GLU A 32 4.51 6.17 -8.53
CA GLU A 32 3.25 6.74 -9.01
C GLU A 32 2.03 5.83 -8.74
N LEU A 33 2.23 4.67 -8.12
CA LEU A 33 1.18 3.68 -7.92
C LEU A 33 -0.09 4.29 -7.29
N VAL A 34 0.06 4.97 -6.15
CA VAL A 34 -1.08 5.54 -5.41
C VAL A 34 -1.79 6.59 -6.26
N ASN A 35 -1.03 7.48 -6.89
CA ASN A 35 -1.58 8.56 -7.71
C ASN A 35 -2.35 7.98 -8.92
N ARG A 36 -1.86 6.90 -9.54
CA ARG A 36 -2.55 6.22 -10.64
C ARG A 36 -3.86 5.58 -10.18
N LEU A 37 -3.85 4.92 -9.03
CA LEU A 37 -5.05 4.32 -8.43
C LEU A 37 -6.10 5.39 -8.07
N GLU A 38 -5.66 6.54 -7.54
CA GLU A 38 -6.54 7.68 -7.24
C GLU A 38 -7.18 8.28 -8.48
N ASN A 39 -6.45 8.32 -9.60
CA ASN A 39 -6.97 8.71 -10.90
C ASN A 39 -7.82 7.63 -11.58
N GLY A 40 -8.21 6.57 -10.86
CA GLY A 40 -9.06 5.50 -11.37
C GLY A 40 -8.38 4.56 -12.36
N ARG A 41 -7.05 4.57 -12.46
CA ARG A 41 -6.31 3.63 -13.32
C ARG A 41 -6.31 2.25 -12.71
N THR A 42 -6.41 1.24 -13.56
CA THR A 42 -6.22 -0.16 -13.20
C THR A 42 -4.74 -0.52 -13.07
N ILE A 43 -4.48 -1.52 -12.24
CA ILE A 43 -3.17 -2.15 -12.06
C ILE A 43 -3.26 -3.64 -12.41
N THR A 44 -2.13 -4.27 -12.64
CA THR A 44 -2.08 -5.72 -12.83
C THR A 44 -2.36 -6.45 -11.52
N LEU A 45 -2.88 -7.68 -11.63
CA LEU A 45 -3.10 -8.56 -10.47
C LEU A 45 -1.80 -8.76 -9.67
N GLU A 46 -0.68 -8.98 -10.34
CA GLU A 46 0.65 -9.09 -9.73
C GLU A 46 1.01 -7.86 -8.90
N THR A 47 0.72 -6.66 -9.39
CA THR A 47 0.97 -5.42 -8.64
C THR A 47 0.07 -5.36 -7.40
N ALA A 48 -1.20 -5.73 -7.52
CA ALA A 48 -2.14 -5.75 -6.41
C ALA A 48 -1.68 -6.73 -5.30
N GLU A 49 -1.18 -7.90 -5.69
CA GLU A 49 -0.65 -8.91 -4.77
C GLU A 49 0.59 -8.40 -4.02
N LYS A 50 1.55 -7.80 -4.73
CA LYS A 50 2.75 -7.20 -4.09
C LYS A 50 2.38 -6.13 -3.08
N VAL A 51 1.43 -5.27 -3.44
CA VAL A 51 0.93 -4.20 -2.56
C VAL A 51 0.29 -4.76 -1.30
N ARG A 52 -0.61 -5.73 -1.42
CA ARG A 52 -1.25 -6.38 -0.28
C ARG A 52 -0.25 -7.12 0.59
N ALA A 53 0.69 -7.84 -0.02
CA ALA A 53 1.75 -8.54 0.71
C ALA A 53 2.62 -7.56 1.51
N PHE A 54 2.95 -6.40 0.93
CA PHE A 54 3.70 -5.35 1.62
C PHE A 54 2.94 -4.77 2.82
N ILE A 55 1.66 -4.44 2.65
CA ILE A 55 0.80 -3.94 3.74
C ILE A 55 0.72 -4.98 4.86
N ALA A 56 0.45 -6.25 4.53
CA ALA A 56 0.35 -7.33 5.50
C ALA A 56 1.66 -7.57 6.26
N ALA A 57 2.80 -7.58 5.55
CA ALA A 57 4.12 -7.73 6.16
C ALA A 57 4.41 -6.58 7.14
N ARG A 58 4.12 -5.34 6.74
CA ARG A 58 4.40 -4.17 7.58
C ARG A 58 3.49 -4.09 8.80
N ARG A 59 2.20 -4.45 8.65
CA ARG A 59 1.27 -4.54 9.78
C ARG A 59 1.71 -5.58 10.80
N LYS A 60 2.17 -6.75 10.36
CA LYS A 60 2.74 -7.78 11.25
C LYS A 60 3.96 -7.27 12.03
N SER A 61 4.85 -6.50 11.39
CA SER A 61 6.00 -5.92 12.06
C SER A 61 5.61 -4.83 13.06
N SER A 62 4.69 -3.93 12.71
CA SER A 62 4.25 -2.85 13.62
C SER A 62 3.46 -3.36 14.83
N ASP A 63 2.72 -4.46 14.69
CA ASP A 63 2.03 -5.11 15.82
C ASP A 63 3.04 -5.63 16.84
N SER A 64 4.14 -6.24 16.35
CA SER A 64 5.22 -6.74 17.22
C SER A 64 5.97 -5.65 17.98
N GLU A 65 6.07 -4.44 17.44
CA GLU A 65 6.70 -3.29 18.11
C GLU A 65 5.73 -2.54 19.06
N ARG A 66 4.40 -2.63 18.84
CA ARG A 66 3.40 -2.01 19.72
C ARG A 66 2.99 -2.88 20.90
N ALA A 67 3.18 -4.19 20.81
CA ALA A 67 2.85 -5.16 21.87
C ALA A 67 3.98 -5.41 22.88
N ALA A 68 5.14 -4.75 22.73
CA ALA A 68 6.31 -4.82 23.61
C ALA A 68 6.49 -3.52 24.39
#